data_AF-A0A1I2VR44-F1
#
_entry.id   AF-A0A1I2VR44-F1
#
_cell.length_a   1.000
_cell.length_b   1.000
_cell.length_c   1.000
_cell.angle_alpha   90.00
_cell.angle_beta   90.00
_cell.angle_gamma   90.00
#
_symmetry.space_group_name_H-M   'P 1'
#
loop_
_entity.id
_entity.type
_entity.pdbx_description
1 polymer ?
#
loop_
_entity_poly.entity_id
_entity_poly.type
_entity_poly.pdbx_seq_one_letter_code
_entity_poly.pdbx_strand_id
1 'polypeptide(L)' 'MSNIRTYINDTVEEMKNKVSWPSYAELQNSSVLVLIGSLIFALIVGVMDFGFDTVLSWFYNQF' A
#
# COMPACT_ATOMS: atom_id res chain seq x y z
N MET A 1 -14.73 18.12 -29.05
CA MET A 1 -15.41 17.53 -27.87
C MET A 1 -15.96 16.12 -28.11
N SER A 2 -16.24 15.71 -29.36
CA SER A 2 -16.59 14.31 -29.70
C SER A 2 -15.45 13.31 -29.41
N ASN A 3 -14.22 13.68 -29.77
CA ASN A 3 -13.07 12.77 -29.73
C ASN A 3 -12.69 12.28 -28.32
N ILE A 4 -12.85 13.11 -27.29
CA ILE A 4 -12.56 12.73 -25.89
C ILE A 4 -13.61 11.75 -25.35
N ARG A 5 -14.88 11.94 -25.73
CA ARG A 5 -15.96 11.03 -25.31
C ARG A 5 -15.78 9.65 -25.96
N THR A 6 -15.39 9.62 -27.24
CA THR A 6 -15.06 8.37 -27.95
C THR A 6 -13.83 7.71 -27.34
N TYR A 7 -12.75 8.45 -27.08
CA TYR A 7 -11.53 7.92 -26.47
C TYR A 7 -11.77 7.28 -25.09
N ILE A 8 -12.58 7.93 -24.23
CA ILE A 8 -12.95 7.35 -22.91
C ILE A 8 -13.78 6.08 -23.10
N ASN A 9 -14.73 6.07 -24.02
CA ASN A 9 -15.51 4.86 -24.31
C ASN A 9 -14.64 3.71 -24.80
N ASP A 10 -13.74 3.97 -25.75
CA ASP A 10 -12.81 2.97 -26.31
C ASP A 10 -11.86 2.45 -25.23
N THR A 11 -11.37 3.32 -24.34
CA THR A 11 -10.51 2.94 -23.21
C THR A 11 -11.26 2.06 -22.20
N VAL A 12 -12.53 2.37 -21.91
CA VAL A 12 -13.36 1.55 -21.01
C VAL A 12 -13.65 0.19 -21.61
N GLU A 13 -13.89 0.12 -22.92
CA GLU A 13 -14.15 -1.13 -23.63
C GLU A 13 -12.88 -1.99 -23.73
N GLU A 14 -11.71 -1.37 -23.92
CA GLU A 14 -10.41 -2.04 -23.89
C GLU A 14 -10.05 -2.57 -22.49
N MET A 15 -10.24 -1.76 -21.44
CA MET A 15 -9.98 -2.19 -20.06
C MET A 15 -10.90 -3.33 -19.59
N LYS A 16 -12.09 -3.47 -20.19
CA LYS A 16 -13.02 -4.57 -19.86
C LYS A 16 -12.76 -5.84 -20.68
N ASN A 17 -12.45 -5.70 -21.97
CA ASN A 17 -12.40 -6.83 -22.89
C ASN A 17 -10.99 -7.36 -23.17
N LYS A 18 -9.95 -6.54 -22.96
CA LYS A 18 -8.55 -6.90 -23.24
C LYS A 18 -7.65 -7.00 -22.01
N VAL A 19 -8.15 -6.65 -20.82
CA VAL A 19 -7.37 -6.75 -19.59
C VAL A 19 -7.92 -7.91 -18.76
N SER A 20 -7.05 -8.87 -18.45
CA SER A 20 -7.34 -9.94 -17.50
C SER A 20 -7.34 -9.36 -16.09
N TRP A 21 -8.46 -8.75 -15.67
CA TRP A 21 -8.66 -8.43 -14.27
C TRP A 21 -8.64 -9.73 -13.46
N PRO A 22 -7.76 -9.83 -12.44
CA PRO A 22 -7.78 -10.98 -11.55
C PRO A 22 -9.13 -11.04 -10.83
N SER A 23 -9.50 -12.24 -10.41
CA SER A 23 -10.76 -12.42 -9.69
C SER A 23 -10.77 -11.57 -8.40
N TYR A 24 -11.95 -11.11 -7.97
CA TYR A 24 -12.08 -10.36 -6.71
C TYR A 24 -11.48 -11.10 -5.50
N ALA A 25 -11.49 -12.44 -5.53
CA ALA A 25 -10.86 -13.28 -4.51
C ALA A 25 -9.33 -13.20 -4.51
N GLU A 26 -8.69 -13.19 -5.69
CA GLU A 26 -7.23 -13.02 -5.81
C GLU A 26 -6.77 -11.62 -5.41
N LEU A 27 -7.57 -10.60 -5.76
CA LEU A 27 -7.32 -9.23 -5.34
C LEU A 27 -7.34 -9.12 -3.81
N GLN A 28 -8.35 -9.71 -3.17
CA GLN A 28 -8.45 -9.72 -1.72
C GLN A 28 -7.29 -10.47 -1.08
N ASN A 29 -6.90 -11.63 -1.62
CA ASN A 29 -5.76 -12.38 -1.11
C ASN A 29 -4.45 -11.57 -1.19
N SER A 30 -4.22 -10.89 -2.31
CA SER A 30 -3.04 -10.04 -2.50
C SER A 30 -3.05 -8.83 -1.56
N SER A 31 -4.20 -8.18 -1.37
CA SER A 31 -4.35 -7.05 -0.45
C SER A 31 -4.17 -7.47 1.01
N VAL A 32 -4.68 -8.64 1.41
CA VAL A 32 -4.50 -9.18 2.77
C VAL A 32 -3.04 -9.49 3.06
N LEU A 33 -2.32 -10.06 2.09
CA LEU A 33 -0.89 -10.30 2.22
C LEU A 33 -0.11 -8.99 2.47
N VAL A 34 -0.42 -7.94 1.69
CA VAL A 34 0.21 -6.62 1.87
C VAL A 34 -0.16 -5.98 3.21
N LEU A 35 -1.42 -6.10 3.64
CA LEU A 35 -1.89 -5.57 4.92
C LEU A 35 -1.14 -6.20 6.10
N ILE A 36 -0.97 -7.52 6.09
CA ILE A 36 -0.18 -8.23 7.12
C ILE A 36 1.29 -7.79 7.05
N GLY A 37 1.86 -7.66 5.85
CA GLY A 37 3.22 -7.15 5.66
C GLY A 37 3.41 -5.76 6.29
N SER A 38 2.48 -4.83 6.02
CA SER A 38 2.51 -3.47 6.58
C SER A 38 2.39 -3.45 8.11
N LEU A 39 1.63 -4.39 8.69
CA LEU A 39 1.48 -4.50 10.14
C LEU A 39 2.78 -4.93 10.80
N ILE A 40 3.52 -5.86 10.19
CA ILE A 40 4.84 -6.29 10.66
C ILE A 40 5.83 -5.13 10.57
N PHE A 41 5.85 -4.40 9.45
CA PHE A 41 6.70 -3.20 9.32
C PHE A 41 6.36 -2.14 10.37
N ALA A 42 5.09 -1.88 10.62
CA ALA A 42 4.65 -0.94 11.64
C ALA A 42 5.14 -1.33 13.05
N LEU A 43 5.10 -2.62 13.40
CA LEU A 43 5.64 -3.12 14.67
C LEU A 43 7.16 -2.91 14.77
N ILE A 44 7.90 -3.21 13.71
CA ILE A 44 9.36 -3.05 13.70
C ILE A 44 9.75 -1.57 13.86
N VAL A 45 9.10 -0.68 13.11
CA VAL A 45 9.33 0.76 13.23
C VAL A 45 8.94 1.24 14.63
N GLY A 46 7.81 0.80 15.18
CA GLY A 46 7.42 1.16 16.54
C GLY A 46 8.42 0.72 17.63
N VAL A 47 9.02 -0.47 17.48
CA VAL A 47 10.09 -0.92 18.39
C VAL A 47 11.35 -0.07 18.23
N MET A 48 11.68 0.29 16.98
CA MET A 48 12.83 1.13 16.68
C MET A 48 12.67 2.53 17.26
N ASP A 49 11.51 3.15 17.09
CA ASP A 49 11.18 4.47 17.64
C ASP A 49 11.27 4.45 19.17
N PHE A 50 10.68 3.46 19.83
CA PHE A 50 10.76 3.31 21.29
C PHE A 50 12.19 3.06 21.78
N GLY A 51 12.97 2.27 21.03
CA GLY A 51 14.37 2.01 21.31
C GLY A 51 15.22 3.28 21.24
N PHE A 52 15.05 4.07 20.18
CA PHE A 52 15.76 5.34 20.02
C PHE A 52 15.36 6.36 21.08
N ASP A 53 14.07 6.52 21.38
CA ASP A 53 13.61 7.44 22.44
C ASP A 53 14.20 7.06 23.80
N THR A 54 14.24 5.77 24.12
CA THR A 54 14.81 5.28 25.39
C THR A 54 16.31 5.52 25.47
N VAL A 55 17.05 5.23 24.38
CA VAL A 55 18.50 5.42 24.34
C VAL A 55 18.87 6.90 24.37
N LEU A 56 18.17 7.74 23.60
CA LEU A 56 18.44 9.18 23.54
C LEU A 56 18.07 9.88 24.85
N SER A 57 16.93 9.54 25.46
CA SER A 57 16.54 10.10 26.76
C SER A 57 17.51 9.69 27.87
N TRP A 58 18.00 8.45 27.87
CA TRP A 58 19.03 8.02 28.82
C TRP A 58 20.35 8.75 28.60
N PHE A 59 20.80 8.89 27.35
CA PHE A 59 22.03 9.61 27.01
C PHE A 59 21.96 11.09 27.39
N TYR A 60 20.85 11.76 27.08
CA TYR A 60 20.65 13.18 27.39
C TYR A 60 20.49 13.42 28.90
N ASN A 61 19.90 12.49 29.67
CA ASN A 61 19.85 12.61 31.13
C ASN A 61 21.20 12.36 31.82
N GLN A 62 22.19 11.79 31.13
CA GLN A 62 23.54 11.59 31.67
C GLN A 62 24.51 12.73 31.37
N PHE A 63 24.16 13.63 30.43
CA PHE A 63 24.89 14.85 30.11
C PHE A 63 24.20 16.08 30.71
#